data_AF-B0ELE9-F1
#
_entry.id   AF-B0ELE9-F1
#
_cell.length_a   1.000
_cell.length_b   1.000
_cell.length_c   1.000
_cell.angle_alpha   90.00
_cell.angle_beta   90.00
_cell.angle_gamma   90.00
#
_symmetry.space_group_name_H-M   'P 1'
#
loop_
_entity.id
_entity.type
_entity.pdbx_description
1 polymer ?
#
loop_
_entity_poly.entity_id
_entity_poly.type
_entity_poly.pdbx_seq_one_letter_code
_entity_poly.pdbx_strand_id
1 'polypeptide(L)'
;MALYCPWEHITCNSCNKVITTMTRITCVECDNFDLCLECFSQGKEIGKHKNNHNYRVIPSLHFPLLSSDWGADEELMLLEAIEQKGLDNWPEVENFVKTKTAKECRSHYYDYYLNSKTHPLPDLEESFLKKNGIVEMKPSRIVHFKDDEFDSRPQKETGCTQPTYEGYDASFNPYRKEFAFEYFNNAELSICNIAFTDKDTPEEREIKFHKLEEYYKMYCERVRIRNIVINQELVDPKKLRIADRKRSKEEKEIHDLNCQFLVALGKEDFEKYIKALVEEGKLKTKIRNLKQKRRDGCLTLQESKSRRKVNNYNYTSELKSVSYTKPSKHPH
;
A
#
# COMPACT_ATOMS: atom_id res chain seq x y z
N MET A 1 -24.47 -10.07 20.13
CA MET A 1 -23.94 -11.31 19.51
C MET A 1 -24.53 -11.38 18.13
N ALA A 2 -23.70 -11.31 17.09
CA ALA A 2 -24.16 -11.49 15.71
C ALA A 2 -24.79 -12.89 15.61
N LEU A 3 -26.04 -12.96 15.16
CA LEU A 3 -26.80 -14.21 15.07
C LEU A 3 -26.36 -15.08 13.88
N TYR A 4 -25.49 -14.55 13.02
CA TYR A 4 -25.02 -15.19 11.81
C TYR A 4 -23.69 -14.57 11.38
N CYS A 5 -22.61 -15.36 11.40
CA CYS A 5 -21.28 -14.99 10.93
C CYS A 5 -20.93 -15.87 9.71
N PRO A 6 -21.21 -15.43 8.47
CA PRO A 6 -21.04 -16.28 7.29
C PRO A 6 -19.60 -16.76 7.02
N TRP A 7 -18.57 -16.14 7.63
CA TRP A 7 -17.17 -16.57 7.54
C TRP A 7 -16.77 -17.59 8.63
N GLU A 8 -17.63 -17.89 9.62
CA GLU A 8 -17.33 -18.92 10.61
C GLU A 8 -17.53 -20.32 10.01
N HIS A 9 -16.48 -21.15 10.09
CA HIS A 9 -16.54 -22.53 9.66
C HIS A 9 -17.24 -23.39 10.73
N ILE A 10 -18.52 -23.67 10.53
CA ILE A 10 -19.38 -24.41 11.45
C ILE A 10 -19.59 -25.82 10.91
N THR A 11 -19.26 -26.81 11.73
CA THR A 11 -19.48 -28.23 11.46
C THR A 11 -20.49 -28.82 12.42
N CYS A 12 -21.24 -29.80 11.95
CA CYS A 12 -22.12 -30.59 12.81
C CYS A 12 -21.28 -31.35 13.84
N ASN A 13 -21.51 -31.14 15.13
CA ASN A 13 -20.76 -31.82 16.19
C ASN A 13 -20.96 -33.34 16.20
N SER A 14 -21.95 -33.87 15.47
CA SER A 14 -22.22 -35.32 15.39
C SER A 14 -21.63 -36.03 14.19
N CYS A 15 -21.71 -35.45 12.99
CA CYS A 15 -21.27 -36.10 11.76
C CYS A 15 -20.13 -35.37 11.06
N ASN A 16 -19.65 -34.26 11.62
CA ASN A 16 -18.60 -33.39 11.07
C ASN A 16 -18.91 -32.80 9.68
N LYS A 17 -20.16 -32.92 9.19
CA LYS A 17 -20.61 -32.25 7.95
C LYS A 17 -20.54 -30.74 8.13
N VAL A 18 -20.00 -30.03 7.15
CA VAL A 18 -19.99 -28.55 7.12
C VAL A 18 -21.43 -28.06 6.96
N ILE A 19 -21.87 -27.19 7.87
CA ILE A 19 -23.24 -26.67 7.95
C ILE A 19 -23.31 -25.14 8.01
N THR A 20 -22.20 -24.43 7.75
CA THR A 20 -22.13 -22.96 7.78
C THR A 20 -23.26 -22.27 7.04
N THR A 21 -23.54 -22.68 5.79
CA THR A 21 -24.54 -22.06 4.90
C THR A 21 -25.90 -22.77 4.93
N MET A 22 -26.03 -23.83 5.72
CA MET A 22 -27.24 -24.65 5.80
C MET A 22 -28.07 -24.27 7.04
N THR A 23 -29.37 -24.54 6.97
CA THR A 23 -30.22 -24.48 8.16
C THR A 23 -29.67 -25.46 9.21
N ARG A 24 -29.39 -24.95 10.40
CA ARG A 24 -28.78 -25.72 11.50
C ARG A 24 -29.52 -25.51 12.82
N ILE A 25 -29.29 -26.42 13.74
CA ILE A 25 -29.87 -26.41 15.07
C ILE A 25 -28.76 -26.13 16.08
N THR A 26 -28.84 -24.98 16.75
CA THR A 26 -27.88 -24.61 17.81
C THR A 26 -28.52 -24.90 19.17
N CYS A 27 -27.82 -25.67 20.01
CA CYS A 27 -28.25 -25.92 21.38
C CYS A 27 -28.13 -24.64 22.24
N VAL A 28 -29.13 -24.32 23.05
CA VAL A 28 -29.11 -23.16 23.95
C VAL A 28 -28.40 -23.46 25.27
N GLU A 29 -28.36 -24.75 25.64
CA GLU A 29 -27.82 -25.21 26.93
C GLU A 29 -26.36 -25.66 26.83
N CYS A 30 -25.85 -25.90 25.62
CA CYS A 30 -24.48 -26.35 25.39
C CYS A 30 -23.69 -25.28 24.66
N ASP A 31 -22.47 -25.01 25.12
CA ASP A 31 -21.58 -24.05 24.47
C ASP A 31 -21.10 -24.58 23.12
N ASN A 32 -21.25 -23.77 22.06
CA ASN A 32 -20.78 -24.04 20.68
C ASN A 32 -21.18 -25.43 20.17
N PHE A 33 -22.46 -25.78 20.32
CA PHE A 33 -22.98 -27.06 19.90
C PHE A 33 -24.06 -26.90 18.82
N ASP A 34 -23.71 -27.29 17.59
CA ASP A 34 -24.50 -27.19 16.38
C ASP A 34 -24.71 -28.58 15.75
N LEU A 35 -25.96 -28.85 15.36
CA LEU A 35 -26.34 -30.07 14.66
C LEU A 35 -26.93 -29.74 13.30
N CYS A 36 -26.63 -30.59 12.31
CA CYS A 36 -27.40 -30.61 11.07
C CYS A 36 -28.82 -31.14 11.34
N LEU A 37 -29.78 -30.80 10.47
CA LEU A 37 -31.17 -31.27 10.59
C LEU A 37 -31.28 -32.80 10.65
N GLU A 38 -30.43 -33.52 9.90
CA GLU A 38 -30.41 -34.99 9.89
C GLU A 38 -30.03 -35.55 11.28
N CYS A 39 -28.93 -35.08 11.88
CA CYS A 39 -28.48 -35.54 13.21
C CYS A 39 -29.45 -35.13 14.32
N PHE A 40 -30.04 -33.93 14.22
CA PHE A 40 -31.06 -33.48 15.16
C PHE A 40 -32.33 -34.34 15.08
N SER A 41 -32.81 -34.65 13.86
CA SER A 41 -34.00 -35.49 13.66
C SER A 41 -33.83 -36.92 14.19
N GLN A 42 -32.60 -37.42 14.24
CA GLN A 42 -32.25 -38.72 14.80
C GLN A 42 -32.05 -38.68 16.33
N GLY A 43 -32.14 -37.50 16.96
CA GLY A 43 -31.96 -37.33 18.39
C GLY A 43 -30.55 -37.69 18.89
N LYS A 44 -29.51 -37.37 18.10
CA LYS A 44 -28.11 -37.71 18.45
C LYS A 44 -27.67 -36.97 19.71
N GLU A 45 -27.21 -37.73 20.71
CA GLU A 45 -26.65 -37.20 21.96
C GLU A 45 -25.14 -37.41 22.01
N ILE A 46 -24.38 -36.36 22.34
CA ILE A 46 -22.90 -36.41 22.36
C ILE A 46 -22.38 -35.65 23.58
N GLY A 47 -21.59 -36.36 24.39
CA GLY A 47 -20.99 -35.78 25.60
C GLY A 47 -22.05 -35.26 26.55
N LYS A 48 -22.04 -33.94 26.80
CA LYS A 48 -23.00 -33.26 27.69
C LYS A 48 -24.32 -32.89 27.00
N HIS A 49 -24.38 -32.97 25.67
CA HIS A 49 -25.60 -32.63 24.93
C HIS A 49 -26.65 -33.73 25.02
N LYS A 50 -27.90 -33.35 25.26
CA LYS A 50 -29.08 -34.22 25.28
C LYS A 50 -30.12 -33.77 24.26
N ASN A 51 -30.87 -34.72 23.71
CA ASN A 51 -31.84 -34.45 22.65
C ASN A 51 -33.07 -33.64 23.13
N ASN A 52 -33.22 -33.48 24.44
CA ASN A 52 -34.28 -32.71 25.08
C ASN A 52 -33.86 -31.29 25.46
N HIS A 53 -32.61 -30.89 25.21
CA HIS A 53 -32.16 -29.54 25.45
C HIS A 53 -32.92 -28.55 24.56
N ASN A 54 -33.13 -27.35 25.10
CA ASN A 54 -33.68 -26.25 24.33
C ASN A 54 -32.75 -25.87 23.18
N TYR A 55 -33.33 -25.57 22.03
CA TYR A 55 -32.59 -25.30 20.80
C TYR A 55 -33.12 -24.07 20.06
N ARG A 56 -32.30 -23.53 19.16
CA ARG A 56 -32.68 -22.50 18.20
C ARG A 56 -32.45 -23.01 16.79
N VAL A 57 -33.39 -22.72 15.90
CA VAL A 57 -33.23 -22.98 14.46
C VAL A 57 -32.55 -21.75 13.86
N ILE A 58 -31.37 -21.95 13.28
CA ILE A 58 -30.69 -20.91 12.51
C ILE A 58 -30.99 -21.18 11.03
N PRO A 59 -31.78 -20.32 10.36
CA PRO A 59 -32.13 -20.52 8.96
C PRO A 59 -30.94 -20.24 8.05
N SER A 60 -30.93 -20.88 6.87
CA SER A 60 -30.07 -20.43 5.77
C SER A 60 -30.54 -19.06 5.27
N LEU A 61 -29.61 -18.13 5.08
CA LEU A 61 -29.88 -16.80 4.52
C LEU A 61 -29.80 -16.79 2.98
N HIS A 62 -29.78 -17.96 2.35
CA HIS A 62 -29.67 -18.09 0.89
C HIS A 62 -31.02 -17.89 0.17
N PHE A 63 -31.59 -16.69 0.32
CA PHE A 63 -32.83 -16.26 -0.34
C PHE A 63 -32.68 -14.81 -0.83
N PRO A 64 -33.41 -14.41 -1.89
CA PRO A 64 -33.22 -13.10 -2.49
C PRO A 64 -33.88 -12.02 -1.64
N LEU A 65 -33.10 -11.03 -1.19
CA LEU A 65 -33.59 -9.95 -0.32
C LEU A 65 -33.98 -8.71 -1.11
N LEU A 66 -32.98 -8.00 -1.67
CA LEU A 66 -33.19 -6.75 -2.38
C LEU A 66 -33.43 -6.97 -3.88
N SER A 67 -32.68 -7.89 -4.48
CA SER A 67 -32.76 -8.26 -5.89
C SER A 67 -32.89 -9.77 -6.06
N SER A 68 -33.35 -10.23 -7.23
CA SER A 68 -33.52 -11.66 -7.53
C SER A 68 -32.20 -12.44 -7.55
N ASP A 69 -31.10 -11.74 -7.81
CA ASP A 69 -29.82 -12.33 -8.13
C ASP A 69 -28.87 -12.30 -6.93
N TRP A 70 -29.27 -11.66 -5.81
CA TRP A 70 -28.46 -11.50 -4.59
C TRP A 70 -29.14 -12.11 -3.38
N GLY A 71 -28.46 -13.05 -2.72
CA GLY A 71 -28.91 -13.68 -1.48
C GLY A 71 -28.74 -12.77 -0.26
N ALA A 72 -29.58 -12.92 0.76
CA ALA A 72 -29.46 -12.15 2.00
C ALA A 72 -28.13 -12.40 2.74
N ASP A 73 -27.56 -13.60 2.58
CA ASP A 73 -26.18 -13.92 2.95
C ASP A 73 -25.16 -13.08 2.18
N GLU A 74 -25.31 -12.96 0.86
CA GLU A 74 -24.43 -12.16 0.00
C GLU A 74 -24.53 -10.65 0.31
N GLU A 75 -25.73 -10.14 0.61
CA GLU A 75 -25.94 -8.75 1.05
C GLU A 75 -25.16 -8.45 2.33
N LEU A 76 -25.22 -9.35 3.31
CA LEU A 76 -24.49 -9.21 4.57
C LEU A 76 -22.98 -9.27 4.33
N MET A 77 -22.51 -10.23 3.53
CA MET A 77 -21.10 -10.37 3.18
C MET A 77 -20.56 -9.13 2.45
N LEU A 78 -21.35 -8.51 1.57
CA LEU A 78 -20.97 -7.29 0.86
C LEU A 78 -20.75 -6.12 1.81
N LEU A 79 -21.70 -5.87 2.72
CA LEU A 79 -21.62 -4.76 3.66
C LEU A 79 -20.42 -4.90 4.62
N GLU A 80 -20.19 -6.12 5.10
CA GLU A 80 -19.05 -6.40 5.96
C GLU A 80 -17.71 -6.33 5.23
N ALA A 81 -17.65 -6.84 4.00
CA ALA A 81 -16.47 -6.70 3.16
C ALA A 81 -16.12 -5.22 2.95
N ILE A 82 -17.12 -4.36 2.74
CA ILE A 82 -16.92 -2.91 2.60
C ILE A 82 -16.45 -2.28 3.93
N GLU A 83 -17.03 -2.70 5.06
CA GLU A 83 -16.61 -2.25 6.40
C GLU A 83 -15.14 -2.61 6.68
N GLN A 84 -14.73 -3.86 6.39
CA GLN A 84 -13.39 -4.35 6.68
C GLN A 84 -12.32 -3.92 5.67
N LYS A 85 -12.63 -3.92 4.37
CA LYS A 85 -11.67 -3.68 3.28
C LYS A 85 -11.66 -2.24 2.80
N GLY A 86 -12.66 -1.46 3.20
CA GLY A 86 -12.87 -0.08 2.78
C GLY A 86 -13.72 0.03 1.51
N LEU A 87 -14.57 1.04 1.48
CA LEU A 87 -15.35 1.41 0.30
C LEU A 87 -14.41 1.71 -0.87
N ASP A 88 -14.78 1.26 -2.07
CA ASP A 88 -14.03 1.38 -3.33
C ASP A 88 -12.85 0.40 -3.53
N ASN A 89 -12.58 -0.47 -2.55
CA ASN A 89 -11.63 -1.59 -2.68
C ASN A 89 -12.28 -2.86 -3.23
N TRP A 90 -12.96 -2.76 -4.38
CA TRP A 90 -13.79 -3.83 -4.95
C TRP A 90 -13.07 -5.17 -5.22
N PRO A 91 -11.77 -5.21 -5.60
CA PRO A 91 -11.06 -6.49 -5.75
C PRO A 91 -10.94 -7.28 -4.44
N GLU A 92 -10.71 -6.59 -3.32
CA GLU A 92 -10.68 -7.24 -2.00
C GLU A 92 -12.08 -7.62 -1.52
N VAL A 93 -13.09 -6.82 -1.87
CA VAL A 93 -14.51 -7.15 -1.62
C VAL A 93 -14.93 -8.41 -2.39
N GLU A 94 -14.52 -8.54 -3.65
CA GLU A 94 -14.71 -9.76 -4.45
C GLU A 94 -14.06 -10.98 -3.78
N ASN A 95 -12.81 -10.85 -3.32
CA ASN A 95 -12.12 -11.93 -2.61
C ASN A 95 -12.82 -12.34 -1.30
N PHE A 96 -13.53 -11.43 -0.66
CA PHE A 96 -14.29 -11.70 0.56
C PHE A 96 -15.64 -12.36 0.27
N VAL A 97 -16.41 -11.80 -0.68
CA VAL A 97 -17.75 -12.29 -1.07
C VAL A 97 -17.67 -13.62 -1.83
N LYS A 98 -16.68 -13.79 -2.71
CA LYS A 98 -16.36 -14.97 -3.53
C LYS A 98 -17.43 -15.44 -4.52
N THR A 99 -18.70 -15.09 -4.34
CA THR A 99 -19.81 -15.48 -5.22
C THR A 99 -20.09 -14.45 -6.32
N LYS A 100 -19.60 -13.22 -6.15
CA LYS A 100 -19.84 -12.07 -7.05
C LYS A 100 -18.52 -11.42 -7.44
N THR A 101 -18.45 -10.89 -8.66
CA THR A 101 -17.29 -10.15 -9.16
C THR A 101 -17.22 -8.74 -8.59
N ALA A 102 -16.04 -8.12 -8.59
CA ALA A 102 -15.84 -6.74 -8.11
C ALA A 102 -16.78 -5.74 -8.80
N LYS A 103 -17.06 -5.95 -10.09
CA LYS A 103 -17.97 -5.11 -10.87
C LYS A 103 -19.42 -5.27 -10.41
N GLU A 104 -19.87 -6.50 -10.15
CA GLU A 104 -21.22 -6.77 -9.66
C GLU A 104 -21.40 -6.22 -8.25
N CYS A 105 -20.43 -6.45 -7.34
CA CYS A 105 -20.44 -5.89 -5.99
C CYS A 105 -20.55 -4.37 -5.99
N ARG A 106 -19.75 -3.71 -6.84
CA ARG A 106 -19.80 -2.26 -7.00
C ARG A 106 -21.17 -1.80 -7.47
N SER A 107 -21.63 -2.28 -8.63
CA SER A 107 -22.90 -1.81 -9.20
C SER A 107 -24.06 -2.03 -8.23
N HIS A 108 -24.11 -3.19 -7.60
CA HIS A 108 -25.16 -3.54 -6.64
C HIS A 108 -25.19 -2.61 -5.43
N TYR A 109 -24.02 -2.33 -4.84
CA TYR A 109 -23.92 -1.39 -3.71
C TYR A 109 -24.41 0.02 -4.09
N TYR A 110 -24.03 0.50 -5.28
CA TYR A 110 -24.45 1.82 -5.75
C TYR A 110 -25.95 1.89 -5.99
N ASP A 111 -26.54 0.87 -6.62
CA ASP A 111 -27.94 0.89 -7.03
C ASP A 111 -28.90 0.72 -5.84
N TYR A 112 -28.60 -0.20 -4.91
CA TYR A 112 -29.51 -0.59 -3.83
C TYR A 112 -29.24 0.10 -2.48
N TYR A 113 -28.04 0.65 -2.25
CA TYR A 113 -27.69 1.30 -0.99
C TYR A 113 -27.41 2.80 -1.14
N LEU A 114 -26.52 3.21 -2.06
CA LEU A 114 -26.17 4.62 -2.23
C LEU A 114 -27.28 5.42 -2.93
N ASN A 115 -27.79 4.91 -4.06
CA ASN A 115 -28.80 5.58 -4.88
C ASN A 115 -30.23 5.20 -4.48
N SER A 116 -30.41 4.53 -3.35
CA SER A 116 -31.73 4.18 -2.82
C SER A 116 -32.54 5.43 -2.46
N LYS A 117 -33.85 5.37 -2.68
CA LYS A 117 -34.79 6.43 -2.28
C LYS A 117 -34.76 6.69 -0.77
N THR A 118 -34.45 5.66 0.03
CA THR A 118 -34.43 5.69 1.50
C THR A 118 -33.04 5.77 2.10
N HIS A 119 -32.05 6.24 1.32
CA HIS A 119 -30.67 6.43 1.79
C HIS A 119 -30.64 7.11 3.17
N PRO A 120 -29.87 6.60 4.17
CA PRO A 120 -28.76 5.65 4.05
C PRO A 120 -29.13 4.15 4.05
N LEU A 121 -30.40 3.79 4.23
CA LEU A 121 -30.85 2.40 4.28
C LEU A 121 -31.40 1.94 2.91
N PRO A 122 -31.27 0.65 2.56
CA PRO A 122 -31.90 0.12 1.36
C PRO A 122 -33.43 0.18 1.48
N ASP A 123 -34.12 0.32 0.34
CA ASP A 123 -35.57 0.38 0.30
C ASP A 123 -36.15 -1.04 0.47
N LEU A 124 -36.56 -1.36 1.70
CA LEU A 124 -37.16 -2.65 2.05
C LEU A 124 -38.63 -2.75 1.60
N GLU A 125 -39.32 -1.63 1.37
CA GLU A 125 -40.72 -1.62 0.93
C GLU A 125 -40.84 -2.06 -0.52
N GLU A 126 -39.89 -1.62 -1.36
CA GLU A 126 -39.80 -2.03 -2.77
C GLU A 126 -38.89 -3.26 -3.01
N SER A 127 -38.42 -3.93 -1.95
CA SER A 127 -37.51 -5.08 -2.03
C SER A 127 -38.11 -6.29 -2.77
N PHE A 128 -37.22 -7.13 -3.34
CA PHE A 128 -37.62 -8.36 -4.00
C PHE A 128 -38.42 -9.28 -3.07
N LEU A 129 -37.94 -9.46 -1.83
CA LEU A 129 -38.58 -10.31 -0.83
C LEU A 129 -40.01 -9.89 -0.53
N LYS A 130 -40.27 -8.58 -0.39
CA LYS A 130 -41.62 -8.09 -0.06
C LYS A 130 -42.59 -8.26 -1.23
N LYS A 131 -42.11 -8.12 -2.47
CA LYS A 131 -42.91 -8.25 -3.69
C LYS A 131 -43.23 -9.70 -4.05
N ASN A 132 -42.29 -10.61 -3.86
CA ASN A 132 -42.38 -11.99 -4.37
C ASN A 132 -42.50 -13.04 -3.26
N GLY A 133 -42.38 -12.64 -2.00
CA GLY A 133 -42.31 -13.57 -0.87
C GLY A 133 -40.96 -14.30 -0.81
N ILE A 134 -40.85 -15.25 0.12
CA ILE A 134 -39.67 -16.10 0.27
C ILE A 134 -39.67 -17.11 -0.88
N VAL A 135 -38.70 -16.97 -1.78
CA VAL A 135 -38.43 -17.91 -2.87
C VAL A 135 -37.05 -18.50 -2.66
N GLU A 136 -36.90 -19.81 -2.88
CA GLU A 136 -35.56 -20.43 -2.85
C GLU A 136 -34.71 -19.91 -4.02
N MET A 137 -33.52 -19.39 -3.72
CA MET A 137 -32.55 -19.07 -4.77
C MET A 137 -32.03 -20.36 -5.40
N LYS A 138 -31.83 -20.33 -6.72
CA LYS A 138 -31.06 -21.38 -7.39
C LYS A 138 -29.63 -21.34 -6.84
N PRO A 139 -29.00 -22.48 -6.55
CA PRO A 139 -27.64 -22.50 -6.03
C PRO A 139 -26.72 -21.72 -6.96
N SER A 140 -26.07 -20.68 -6.43
CA SER A 140 -25.02 -19.94 -7.13
C SER A 140 -23.97 -20.93 -7.66
N ARG A 141 -23.42 -20.65 -8.85
CA ARG A 141 -22.43 -21.51 -9.53
C ARG A 141 -21.42 -22.04 -8.51
N ILE A 142 -21.34 -23.37 -8.39
CA ILE A 142 -20.35 -24.03 -7.52
C ILE A 142 -18.98 -23.48 -7.91
N VAL A 143 -18.40 -22.65 -7.03
CA VAL A 143 -17.00 -22.29 -7.14
C VAL A 143 -16.26 -23.54 -6.72
N HIS A 144 -15.66 -24.24 -7.68
CA HIS A 144 -14.73 -25.31 -7.37
C HIS A 144 -13.59 -24.70 -6.56
N PHE A 145 -13.59 -24.94 -5.24
CA PHE A 145 -12.39 -24.78 -4.44
C PHE A 145 -11.38 -25.77 -5.02
N LYS A 146 -10.26 -25.26 -5.53
CA LYS A 146 -9.10 -26.12 -5.76
C LYS A 146 -8.58 -26.48 -4.38
N ASP A 147 -8.70 -27.75 -4.01
CA ASP A 147 -8.26 -28.28 -2.71
C ASP A 147 -6.73 -28.18 -2.49
N ASP A 148 -5.97 -27.65 -3.46
CA ASP A 148 -4.50 -27.60 -3.45
C ASP A 148 -3.88 -26.41 -2.66
N GLU A 149 -4.67 -25.47 -2.12
CA GLU A 149 -4.10 -24.27 -1.46
C GLU A 149 -3.93 -24.37 0.07
N PHE A 150 -4.30 -25.50 0.70
CA PHE A 150 -4.17 -25.65 2.16
C PHE A 150 -2.77 -26.12 2.61
N ASP A 151 -1.98 -26.73 1.73
CA ASP A 151 -0.60 -27.13 2.06
C ASP A 151 0.34 -26.93 0.87
N SER A 152 0.77 -25.69 0.68
CA SER A 152 1.94 -25.37 -0.13
C SER A 152 2.65 -24.19 0.50
N ARG A 153 3.62 -24.49 1.37
CA ARG A 153 4.76 -23.59 1.60
C ARG A 153 5.22 -23.11 0.22
N PRO A 154 5.32 -21.79 -0.05
CA PRO A 154 5.49 -21.30 -1.41
C PRO A 154 6.71 -21.96 -2.03
N GLN A 155 6.46 -22.83 -3.01
CA GLN A 155 7.51 -23.23 -3.92
C GLN A 155 7.94 -21.98 -4.65
N LYS A 156 9.25 -21.87 -4.86
CA LYS A 156 9.88 -20.76 -5.56
C LYS A 156 9.45 -20.86 -7.03
N GLU A 157 8.29 -20.31 -7.36
CA GLU A 157 7.78 -20.29 -8.71
C GLU A 157 8.53 -19.24 -9.53
N THR A 158 9.57 -19.73 -10.19
CA THR A 158 10.01 -19.21 -11.47
C THR A 158 8.84 -19.25 -12.46
N GLY A 159 8.31 -18.08 -12.80
CA GLY A 159 7.38 -17.95 -13.94
C GLY A 159 5.98 -17.46 -13.61
N CYS A 160 5.82 -16.51 -12.69
CA CYS A 160 4.65 -15.66 -12.71
C CYS A 160 4.90 -14.52 -13.70
N THR A 161 4.00 -14.36 -14.68
CA THR A 161 3.72 -13.08 -15.32
C THR A 161 3.20 -12.13 -14.23
N GLN A 162 4.14 -11.68 -13.41
CA GLN A 162 3.96 -10.47 -12.63
C GLN A 162 3.54 -9.39 -13.63
N PRO A 163 2.62 -8.47 -13.27
CA PRO A 163 2.69 -7.17 -13.91
C PRO A 163 4.14 -6.76 -13.70
N THR A 164 4.89 -6.60 -14.79
CA THR A 164 6.25 -6.11 -14.70
C THR A 164 6.10 -4.75 -14.03
N TYR A 165 6.33 -4.71 -12.72
CA TYR A 165 6.46 -3.48 -11.97
C TYR A 165 7.82 -2.95 -12.41
N GLU A 166 7.84 -2.41 -13.62
CA GLU A 166 9.00 -1.79 -14.21
C GLU A 166 9.32 -0.55 -13.38
N GLY A 167 10.08 -0.79 -12.33
CA GLY A 167 10.80 0.19 -11.55
C GLY A 167 9.90 0.98 -10.62
N TYR A 168 10.02 0.71 -9.33
CA TYR A 168 10.65 1.66 -8.42
C TYR A 168 11.39 0.85 -7.34
N ASP A 169 12.73 0.95 -7.31
CA ASP A 169 13.67 0.27 -6.40
C ASP A 169 13.40 0.49 -4.88
N ALA A 170 12.32 1.20 -4.50
CA ALA A 170 11.94 1.51 -3.12
C ALA A 170 10.76 0.68 -2.60
N SER A 171 10.22 -0.26 -3.39
CA SER A 171 9.06 -1.10 -3.01
C SER A 171 7.89 -0.29 -2.42
N PHE A 172 7.68 0.92 -2.94
CA PHE A 172 6.61 1.81 -2.53
C PHE A 172 5.35 1.53 -3.34
N ASN A 173 4.22 1.51 -2.64
CA ASN A 173 2.89 1.42 -3.23
C ASN A 173 2.26 2.82 -3.38
N PRO A 174 2.15 3.37 -4.60
CA PRO A 174 1.65 4.72 -4.82
C PRO A 174 0.19 4.93 -4.40
N TYR A 175 -0.63 3.89 -4.48
CA TYR A 175 -2.05 3.97 -4.14
C TYR A 175 -2.28 3.94 -2.64
N ARG A 176 -1.52 3.12 -1.91
CA ARG A 176 -1.61 3.02 -0.45
C ARG A 176 -0.73 4.02 0.30
N LYS A 177 0.21 4.67 -0.41
CA LYS A 177 1.24 5.53 0.20
C LYS A 177 2.08 4.80 1.25
N GLU A 178 2.34 3.52 1.01
CA GLU A 178 3.03 2.60 1.93
C GLU A 178 4.35 2.12 1.34
N PHE A 179 5.35 1.93 2.20
CA PHE A 179 6.62 1.30 1.83
C PHE A 179 6.61 -0.17 2.25
N ALA A 180 7.17 -1.06 1.44
CA ALA A 180 7.34 -2.46 1.85
C ALA A 180 8.29 -2.61 3.06
N PHE A 181 9.23 -1.68 3.21
CA PHE A 181 10.09 -1.55 4.38
C PHE A 181 9.96 -0.15 4.95
N GLU A 182 9.44 -0.07 6.17
CA GLU A 182 9.20 1.21 6.83
C GLU A 182 10.40 1.70 7.64
N TYR A 183 10.43 3.00 7.91
CA TYR A 183 11.40 3.55 8.85
C TYR A 183 11.15 2.93 10.23
N PHE A 184 12.19 2.35 10.83
CA PHE A 184 12.07 1.42 11.96
C PHE A 184 11.09 0.25 11.71
N ASN A 185 11.31 -0.53 10.64
CA ASN A 185 10.42 -1.62 10.22
C ASN A 185 10.07 -2.64 11.32
N ASN A 186 10.95 -2.85 12.30
CA ASN A 186 10.78 -3.83 13.37
C ASN A 186 10.31 -3.20 14.69
N ALA A 187 9.85 -1.94 14.70
CA ALA A 187 9.47 -1.25 15.92
C ALA A 187 8.35 -1.99 16.68
N GLU A 188 7.44 -2.64 15.96
CA GLU A 188 6.33 -3.42 16.51
C GLU A 188 6.81 -4.61 17.35
N LEU A 189 8.03 -5.12 17.12
CA LEU A 189 8.61 -6.19 17.94
C LEU A 189 8.91 -5.74 19.37
N SER A 190 9.11 -4.44 19.64
CA SER A 190 9.34 -3.95 21.00
C SER A 190 8.07 -3.96 21.85
N ILE A 191 6.90 -3.95 21.21
CA ILE A 191 5.59 -3.90 21.86
C ILE A 191 4.78 -5.19 21.71
N CYS A 192 5.24 -6.17 20.92
CA CYS A 192 4.46 -7.37 20.58
C CYS A 192 4.03 -8.21 21.80
N ASN A 193 4.81 -8.16 22.89
CA ASN A 193 4.55 -8.92 24.12
C ASN A 193 3.94 -8.07 25.24
N ILE A 194 3.48 -6.85 24.93
CA ILE A 194 2.80 -6.00 25.93
C ILE A 194 1.33 -6.41 26.00
N ALA A 195 0.95 -7.02 27.13
CA ALA A 195 -0.44 -7.30 27.46
C ALA A 195 -0.76 -6.70 28.83
N PHE A 196 -1.92 -6.07 28.97
CA PHE A 196 -2.41 -5.59 30.25
C PHE A 196 -3.31 -6.66 30.89
N THR A 197 -3.07 -6.97 32.15
CA THR A 197 -3.90 -7.91 32.92
C THR A 197 -4.42 -7.26 34.18
N ASP A 198 -5.56 -7.73 34.70
CA ASP A 198 -6.15 -7.19 35.93
C ASP A 198 -5.27 -7.41 37.17
N LYS A 199 -4.27 -8.29 37.08
CA LYS A 199 -3.30 -8.59 38.14
C LYS A 199 -2.06 -7.70 38.08
N ASP A 200 -1.89 -6.90 37.03
CA ASP A 200 -0.72 -6.06 36.86
C ASP A 200 -0.62 -5.03 37.99
N THR A 201 0.55 -4.95 38.63
CA THR A 201 0.80 -3.90 39.63
C THR A 201 0.85 -2.52 38.97
N PRO A 202 0.63 -1.43 39.73
CA PRO A 202 0.79 -0.08 39.20
C PRO A 202 2.16 0.15 38.54
N GLU A 203 3.25 -0.35 39.12
CA GLU A 203 4.60 -0.21 38.56
C GLU A 203 4.76 -1.00 37.25
N GLU A 204 4.21 -2.21 37.16
CA GLU A 204 4.24 -3.00 35.91
C GLU A 204 3.47 -2.31 34.79
N ARG A 205 2.33 -1.68 35.10
CA ARG A 205 1.58 -0.88 34.14
C ARG A 205 2.38 0.32 33.67
N GLU A 206 3.07 1.03 34.58
CA GLU A 206 3.91 2.18 34.25
C GLU A 206 5.06 1.80 33.29
N ILE A 207 5.74 0.67 33.53
CA ILE A 207 6.77 0.17 32.61
C ILE A 207 6.20 -0.16 31.22
N LYS A 208 5.01 -0.77 31.17
CA LYS A 208 4.32 -1.07 29.89
C LYS A 208 3.94 0.22 29.15
N PHE A 209 3.45 1.24 29.87
CA PHE A 209 3.17 2.55 29.28
C PHE A 209 4.44 3.22 28.72
N HIS A 210 5.54 3.21 29.47
CA HIS A 210 6.81 3.78 28.99
C HIS A 210 7.28 3.12 27.68
N LYS A 211 7.17 1.79 27.55
CA LYS A 211 7.48 1.08 26.30
C LYS A 211 6.58 1.50 25.13
N LEU A 212 5.29 1.72 25.40
CA LEU A 212 4.36 2.21 24.38
C LEU A 212 4.69 3.66 23.98
N GLU A 213 5.12 4.50 24.91
CA GLU A 213 5.58 5.87 24.61
C GLU A 213 6.83 5.89 23.73
N GLU A 214 7.80 5.01 24.01
CA GLU A 214 8.99 4.84 23.16
C GLU A 214 8.61 4.42 21.73
N TYR A 215 7.73 3.42 21.60
CA TYR A 215 7.19 3.01 20.30
C TYR A 215 6.47 4.16 19.60
N TYR A 216 5.65 4.93 20.31
CA TYR A 216 4.92 6.07 19.75
C TYR A 216 5.87 7.12 19.17
N LYS A 217 6.98 7.42 19.85
CA LYS A 217 8.03 8.32 19.31
C LYS A 217 8.61 7.79 17.98
N MET A 218 8.88 6.48 17.90
CA MET A 218 9.36 5.84 16.68
C MET A 218 8.31 5.89 15.55
N TYR A 219 7.04 5.68 15.89
CA TYR A 219 5.92 5.76 14.96
C TYR A 219 5.76 7.17 14.40
N CYS A 220 5.80 8.21 15.25
CA CYS A 220 5.76 9.60 14.81
C CYS A 220 6.88 9.92 13.83
N GLU A 221 8.10 9.44 14.12
CA GLU A 221 9.24 9.65 13.24
C GLU A 221 9.09 8.91 11.91
N ARG A 222 8.55 7.69 11.91
CA ARG A 222 8.22 6.95 10.69
C ARG A 222 7.23 7.72 9.81
N VAL A 223 6.14 8.22 10.40
CA VAL A 223 5.15 9.03 9.68
C VAL A 223 5.79 10.30 9.13
N ARG A 224 6.65 10.97 9.91
CA ARG A 224 7.38 12.18 9.48
C ARG A 224 8.25 11.89 8.26
N ILE A 225 9.08 10.85 8.32
CA ILE A 225 9.97 10.45 7.21
C ILE A 225 9.16 10.06 5.98
N ARG A 226 8.11 9.24 6.15
CA ARG A 226 7.21 8.84 5.06
C ARG A 226 6.65 10.05 4.34
N ASN A 227 6.08 11.00 5.08
CA ASN A 227 5.50 12.21 4.52
C ASN A 227 6.54 13.07 3.79
N ILE A 228 7.77 13.18 4.30
CA ILE A 228 8.85 13.87 3.61
C ILE A 228 9.15 13.17 2.27
N VAL A 229 9.38 11.86 2.27
CA VAL A 229 9.75 11.14 1.05
C VAL A 229 8.65 11.26 -0.02
N ILE A 230 7.38 11.17 0.38
CA ILE A 230 6.23 11.30 -0.53
C ILE A 230 6.04 12.72 -1.02
N ASN A 231 5.97 13.71 -0.12
CA ASN A 231 5.69 15.10 -0.46
C ASN A 231 6.81 15.73 -1.30
N GLN A 232 8.05 15.27 -1.10
CA GLN A 232 9.20 15.70 -1.90
C GLN A 232 9.40 14.87 -3.17
N GLU A 233 8.47 13.97 -3.52
CA GLU A 233 8.51 13.10 -4.70
C GLU A 233 9.81 12.26 -4.83
N LEU A 234 10.36 11.84 -3.70
CA LEU A 234 11.63 11.08 -3.63
C LEU A 234 11.44 9.57 -3.83
N VAL A 235 10.28 9.16 -4.32
CA VAL A 235 9.88 7.75 -4.39
C VAL A 235 10.27 7.09 -5.71
N ASP A 236 10.44 7.89 -6.76
CA ASP A 236 10.58 7.44 -8.14
C ASP A 236 12.05 7.54 -8.61
N PRO A 237 12.85 6.47 -8.48
CA PRO A 237 14.25 6.47 -8.94
C PRO A 237 14.43 6.71 -10.44
N LYS A 238 13.41 6.53 -11.29
CA LYS A 238 13.52 6.86 -12.72
C LYS A 238 13.46 8.39 -12.91
N LYS A 239 12.48 9.06 -12.30
CA LYS A 239 12.36 10.53 -12.28
C LYS A 239 13.56 11.17 -11.61
N LEU A 240 14.02 10.63 -10.48
CA LEU A 240 15.22 11.14 -9.80
C LEU A 240 16.45 11.04 -10.71
N ARG A 241 16.67 9.89 -11.37
CA ARG A 241 17.78 9.72 -12.34
C ARG A 241 17.66 10.67 -13.53
N ILE A 242 16.45 10.88 -14.06
CA ILE A 242 16.21 11.83 -15.16
C ILE A 242 16.49 13.26 -14.73
N ALA A 243 16.03 13.67 -13.53
CA ALA A 243 16.31 14.97 -12.96
C ALA A 243 17.81 15.18 -12.75
N ASP A 244 18.51 14.17 -12.22
CA ASP A 244 19.96 14.18 -12.03
C ASP A 244 20.74 14.34 -13.33
N ARG A 245 20.29 13.66 -14.41
CA ARG A 245 20.91 13.79 -15.74
C ARG A 245 20.72 15.17 -16.38
N LYS A 246 19.68 15.90 -15.99
CA LYS A 246 19.43 17.27 -16.47
C LYS A 246 20.34 18.30 -15.78
N ARG A 247 20.89 17.99 -14.61
CA ARG A 247 21.78 18.89 -13.86
C ARG A 247 23.15 18.97 -14.51
N SER A 248 23.71 20.19 -14.54
CA SER A 248 25.12 20.36 -14.89
C SER A 248 26.03 19.77 -13.82
N LYS A 249 27.31 19.50 -14.14
CA LYS A 249 28.27 18.98 -13.15
C LYS A 249 28.40 19.89 -11.92
N GLU A 250 28.51 21.20 -12.14
CA GLU A 250 28.58 22.22 -11.08
C GLU A 250 27.32 22.25 -10.22
N GLU A 251 26.15 22.17 -10.86
CA GLU A 251 24.86 22.15 -10.16
C GLU A 251 24.67 20.88 -9.35
N LYS A 252 25.15 19.74 -9.84
CA LYS A 252 25.09 18.47 -9.12
C LYS A 252 25.93 18.49 -7.85
N GLU A 253 27.17 19.01 -7.92
CA GLU A 253 28.03 19.17 -6.75
C GLU A 253 27.39 20.08 -5.68
N ILE A 254 26.77 21.18 -6.09
CA ILE A 254 26.05 22.08 -5.18
C ILE A 254 24.80 21.42 -4.61
N HIS A 255 24.03 20.70 -5.43
CA HIS A 255 22.84 19.97 -5.02
C HIS A 255 23.17 18.93 -3.94
N ASP A 256 24.19 18.10 -4.18
CA ASP A 256 24.56 17.01 -3.29
C ASP A 256 25.07 17.53 -1.94
N LEU A 257 25.84 18.62 -1.93
CA LEU A 257 26.32 19.27 -0.70
C LEU A 257 25.18 19.88 0.13
N ASN A 258 24.08 20.29 -0.51
CA ASN A 258 22.97 20.99 0.12
C ASN A 258 21.72 20.14 0.30
N CYS A 259 21.73 18.85 -0.09
CA CYS A 259 20.54 18.00 -0.15
C CYS A 259 19.79 17.89 1.20
N GLN A 260 20.49 18.04 2.33
CA GLN A 260 19.89 18.10 3.67
C GLN A 260 18.84 19.22 3.84
N PHE A 261 18.98 20.33 3.12
CA PHE A 261 18.06 21.47 3.21
C PHE A 261 16.73 21.20 2.49
N LEU A 262 16.65 20.15 1.67
CA LEU A 262 15.40 19.72 1.05
C LEU A 262 14.30 19.46 2.09
N VAL A 263 14.66 18.89 3.23
CA VAL A 263 13.72 18.58 4.31
C VAL A 263 13.14 19.85 4.94
N ALA A 264 13.93 20.92 5.02
CA ALA A 264 13.53 22.18 5.65
C ALA A 264 12.80 23.13 4.70
N LEU A 265 13.23 23.20 3.43
CA LEU A 265 12.70 24.14 2.43
C LEU A 265 11.55 23.54 1.60
N GLY A 266 11.53 22.21 1.44
CA GLY A 266 10.69 21.54 0.46
C GLY A 266 11.19 21.69 -0.97
N LYS A 267 10.62 20.90 -1.89
CA LYS A 267 11.14 20.63 -3.24
C LYS A 267 11.24 21.90 -4.07
N GLU A 268 10.15 22.66 -4.15
CA GLU A 268 10.09 23.85 -5.01
C GLU A 268 11.09 24.93 -4.57
N ASP A 269 11.13 25.22 -3.27
CA ASP A 269 12.02 26.25 -2.75
C ASP A 269 13.46 25.77 -2.67
N PHE A 270 13.70 24.47 -2.44
CA PHE A 270 15.02 23.86 -2.56
C PHE A 270 15.57 23.97 -4.00
N GLU A 271 14.75 23.69 -5.02
CA GLU A 271 15.18 23.86 -6.42
C GLU A 271 15.53 25.32 -6.75
N LYS A 272 14.75 26.30 -6.24
CA LYS A 272 15.08 27.73 -6.38
C LYS A 272 16.38 28.07 -5.67
N TYR A 273 16.58 27.55 -4.46
CA TYR A 273 17.80 27.74 -3.66
C TYR A 273 19.05 27.22 -4.39
N ILE A 274 19.00 26.01 -4.96
CA ILE A 274 20.12 25.46 -5.74
C ILE A 274 20.42 26.30 -6.98
N LYS A 275 19.40 26.73 -7.74
CA LYS A 275 19.60 27.60 -8.91
C LYS A 275 20.25 28.93 -8.53
N ALA A 276 19.82 29.54 -7.42
CA ALA A 276 20.41 30.77 -6.92
C ALA A 276 21.89 30.59 -6.54
N LEU A 277 22.26 29.49 -5.89
CA LEU A 277 23.67 29.19 -5.56
C LEU A 277 24.54 28.99 -6.80
N VAL A 278 24.02 28.29 -7.82
CA VAL A 278 24.71 28.11 -9.11
C VAL A 278 24.95 29.47 -9.79
N GLU A 279 23.94 30.32 -9.84
CA GLU A 279 24.05 31.66 -10.42
C GLU A 279 25.02 32.54 -9.64
N GLU A 280 24.97 32.50 -8.30
CA GLU A 280 25.91 33.21 -7.45
C GLU A 280 27.36 32.78 -7.73
N GLY A 281 27.62 31.48 -7.86
CA GLY A 281 28.93 30.93 -8.22
C GLY A 281 29.43 31.42 -9.59
N LYS A 282 28.55 31.44 -10.60
CA LYS A 282 28.86 31.96 -11.95
C LYS A 282 29.19 33.45 -11.91
N LEU A 283 28.41 34.24 -11.16
CA LEU A 283 28.65 35.68 -10.98
C LEU A 283 29.97 35.94 -10.24
N LYS A 284 30.26 35.23 -9.14
CA LYS A 284 31.53 35.32 -8.41
C LYS A 284 32.73 35.02 -9.33
N THR A 285 32.64 33.98 -10.16
CA THR A 285 33.70 33.63 -11.12
C THR A 285 33.84 34.69 -12.22
N LYS A 286 32.73 35.21 -12.75
CA LYS A 286 32.74 36.30 -13.73
C LYS A 286 33.39 37.56 -13.16
N ILE A 287 33.07 37.94 -11.92
CA ILE A 287 33.68 39.06 -11.20
C ILE A 287 35.19 38.83 -11.04
N ARG A 288 35.61 37.64 -10.61
CA ARG A 288 37.03 37.27 -10.45
C ARG A 288 37.79 37.42 -11.78
N ASN A 289 37.21 36.92 -12.87
CA ASN A 289 37.78 37.02 -14.22
C ASN A 289 37.88 38.47 -14.71
N LEU A 290 36.86 39.30 -14.46
CA LEU A 290 36.88 40.72 -14.83
C LEU A 290 37.92 41.50 -14.01
N LYS A 291 38.04 41.22 -12.70
CA LYS A 291 39.09 41.79 -11.85
C LYS A 291 40.49 41.37 -12.31
N GLN A 292 40.67 40.13 -12.75
CA GLN A 292 41.96 39.68 -13.30
C GLN A 292 42.30 40.41 -14.60
N LYS A 293 41.36 40.51 -15.55
CA LYS A 293 41.58 41.24 -16.81
C LYS A 293 41.96 42.71 -16.61
N ARG A 294 41.35 43.36 -15.61
CA ARG A 294 41.74 44.73 -15.24
C ARG A 294 43.17 44.80 -14.72
N ARG A 295 43.59 43.83 -13.90
CA ARG A 295 44.99 43.72 -13.42
C ARG A 295 45.96 43.46 -14.58
N ASP A 296 45.54 42.70 -15.58
CA ASP A 296 46.33 42.46 -16.80
C ASP A 296 46.35 43.69 -17.74
N GLY A 297 45.71 44.81 -17.38
CA GLY A 297 45.72 46.08 -18.11
C GLY A 297 44.69 46.22 -19.22
N CYS A 298 43.66 45.36 -19.28
CA CYS A 298 42.56 45.51 -20.25
C CYS A 298 41.50 46.47 -19.68
N LEU A 299 41.25 47.60 -20.37
CA LEU A 299 40.28 48.61 -19.93
C LEU A 299 38.90 48.41 -20.58
N THR A 300 38.86 47.77 -21.76
CA THR A 300 37.60 47.48 -22.47
C THR A 300 37.34 45.99 -22.71
N LEU A 301 36.05 45.63 -22.88
CA LEU A 301 35.62 44.27 -23.22
C LEU A 301 36.14 43.83 -24.60
N GLN A 302 36.32 44.77 -25.55
CA GLN A 302 36.86 44.49 -26.87
C GLN A 302 38.37 44.20 -26.83
N GLU A 303 39.16 44.99 -26.09
CA GLU A 303 40.59 44.74 -25.88
C GLU A 303 40.84 43.36 -25.27
N SER A 304 40.02 42.99 -24.27
CA SER A 304 40.06 41.65 -23.67
C SER A 304 39.81 40.53 -24.68
N LYS A 305 38.94 40.72 -25.67
CA LYS A 305 38.66 39.71 -26.72
C LYS A 305 39.79 39.63 -27.73
N SER A 306 40.36 40.77 -28.12
CA SER A 306 41.47 40.86 -29.07
C SER A 306 42.75 40.22 -28.51
N ARG A 307 43.11 40.51 -27.24
CA ARG A 307 44.26 39.87 -26.58
C ARG A 307 44.13 38.35 -26.46
N ARG A 308 42.91 37.83 -26.21
CA ARG A 308 42.66 36.38 -26.20
C ARG A 308 42.92 35.73 -27.56
N LYS A 309 42.56 36.39 -28.67
CA LYS A 309 42.84 35.88 -30.02
C LYS A 309 44.34 35.82 -30.31
N VAL A 310 45.09 36.85 -29.90
CA VAL A 310 46.55 36.91 -30.10
C VAL A 310 47.27 35.84 -29.28
N ASN A 311 46.95 35.69 -27.99
CA ASN A 311 47.56 34.65 -27.16
C ASN A 311 47.21 33.22 -27.61
N ASN A 312 45.97 32.98 -28.06
CA ASN A 312 45.58 31.65 -28.54
C ASN A 312 46.25 31.30 -29.88
N TYR A 313 46.41 32.29 -30.77
CA TYR A 313 47.17 32.14 -32.01
C TYR A 313 48.64 31.77 -31.70
N ASN A 314 49.29 32.51 -30.81
CA ASN A 314 50.68 32.26 -30.40
C ASN A 314 50.88 30.87 -29.78
N TYR A 315 49.96 30.42 -28.92
CA TYR A 315 50.00 29.08 -28.32
C TYR A 315 49.80 27.96 -29.36
N THR A 316 48.89 28.14 -30.32
CA THR A 316 48.69 27.15 -31.41
C THR A 316 49.83 27.11 -32.41
N SER A 317 50.54 28.23 -32.63
CA SER A 317 51.77 28.24 -33.44
C SER A 317 52.94 27.58 -32.72
N GLU A 318 53.06 27.76 -31.40
CA GLU A 318 54.09 27.08 -30.60
C GLU A 318 53.86 25.56 -30.56
N LEU A 319 52.63 25.07 -30.33
CA LEU A 319 52.32 23.64 -30.36
C LEU A 319 52.57 22.99 -31.72
N LYS A 320 52.30 23.71 -32.83
CA LYS A 320 52.63 23.23 -34.18
C LYS A 320 54.14 23.16 -34.43
N SER A 321 54.94 24.06 -33.85
CA SER A 321 56.40 24.02 -33.95
C SER A 321 57.03 22.85 -33.17
N VAL A 322 56.39 22.39 -32.09
CA VAL A 322 56.86 21.26 -31.26
C VAL A 322 56.53 19.88 -31.89
N SER A 323 55.51 19.78 -32.75
CA SER A 323 55.12 18.51 -33.39
C SER A 323 56.00 18.03 -34.57
N TYR A 324 57.03 18.79 -34.97
CA TYR A 324 57.89 18.45 -36.11
C TYR A 324 59.22 17.74 -35.78
N THR A 325 59.49 17.39 -34.52
CA THR A 325 60.68 16.61 -34.15
C THR A 325 60.37 15.12 -33.99
N LYS A 326 60.35 14.38 -35.11
CA LYS A 326 60.39 12.90 -35.07
C LYS A 326 61.78 12.41 -34.64
N PRO A 327 61.92 11.40 -33.75
CA PRO A 327 63.22 10.81 -33.43
C PRO A 327 63.76 10.03 -34.63
N SER A 328 65.03 10.27 -34.96
CA SER A 328 65.79 9.53 -35.97
C SER A 328 65.91 8.06 -35.57
N LYS A 329 65.53 7.15 -36.47
CA LYS A 329 65.77 5.71 -36.32
C LYS A 329 67.24 5.43 -36.60
N HIS A 330 67.96 4.88 -35.63
CA HIS A 330 69.28 4.29 -35.87
C HIS A 330 69.15 3.01 -36.73
N PRO A 331 70.01 2.79 -37.73
CA PRO A 331 70.05 1.54 -38.48
C PRO A 331 70.94 0.50 -37.80
N HIS A 332 70.38 -0.72 -37.74
CA HIS A 332 70.92 -2.07 -37.51
C HIS A 332 71.88 -2.36 -36.35
#